data_AF-A0A9X1M8L7-F1
#
_entry.id   AF-A0A9X1M8L7-F1
#
_cell.length_a   1.000
_cell.length_b   1.000
_cell.length_c   1.000
_cell.angle_alpha   90.00
_cell.angle_beta   90.00
_cell.angle_gamma   90.00
#
_symmetry.space_group_name_H-M   'P 1'
#
loop_
_entity.id
_entity.type
_entity.pdbx_description
1 polymer ?
#
loop_
_entity_poly.entity_id
_entity_poly.type
_entity_poly.pdbx_seq_one_letter_code
_entity_poly.pdbx_strand_id
1 'polypeptide(L)'
;MDNNGSQPTLAQLRNRQTELVLALANETRTDRLQQYSDELEFLVKHIQEREEAEAAGAPAPSAGPDREQAQGAGVEQREDGVVIEPGSDLEADVDADGR
;
A
#
# COMPACT_ATOMS: atom_id res chain seq x y z
N MET A 1 6.33 -12.04 -36.28
CA MET A 1 5.19 -12.41 -35.42
C MET A 1 5.55 -11.98 -34.02
N ASP A 2 5.17 -10.77 -33.65
CA ASP A 2 5.45 -10.21 -32.34
C ASP A 2 4.60 -10.97 -31.32
N ASN A 3 5.25 -11.84 -30.55
CA ASN A 3 4.65 -12.53 -29.42
C ASN A 3 4.27 -11.49 -28.35
N ASN A 4 3.16 -10.78 -28.55
CA ASN A 4 2.47 -10.02 -27.52
C ASN A 4 1.74 -10.99 -26.56
N GLY A 5 2.46 -12.01 -26.08
CA GLY A 5 2.13 -12.72 -24.86
C GLY A 5 2.47 -11.80 -23.70
N SER A 6 1.70 -10.72 -23.54
CA SER A 6 1.84 -9.80 -22.42
C SER A 6 1.68 -10.63 -21.16
N GLN A 7 2.76 -10.76 -20.40
CA GLN A 7 2.70 -11.40 -19.09
C GLN A 7 1.56 -10.76 -18.29
N PRO A 8 0.82 -11.56 -17.50
CA PRO A 8 -0.27 -11.04 -16.70
C PRO A 8 0.22 -9.88 -15.83
N THR A 9 -0.54 -8.79 -15.82
CA THR A 9 -0.25 -7.61 -14.99
C THR A 9 -0.34 -7.97 -13.50
N LEU A 10 0.31 -7.18 -12.63
CA LEU A 10 0.25 -7.39 -11.19
C LEU A 10 -1.20 -7.39 -10.67
N ALA A 11 -2.03 -6.49 -11.18
CA ALA A 11 -3.46 -6.43 -10.85
C ALA A 11 -4.22 -7.70 -11.26
N GLN A 12 -3.92 -8.27 -12.44
CA GLN A 12 -4.52 -9.53 -12.88
C GLN A 12 -4.10 -10.71 -11.97
N LEU A 13 -2.84 -10.75 -11.55
CA LEU A 13 -2.34 -11.78 -10.63
C LEU A 13 -3.01 -11.68 -9.25
N ARG A 14 -3.18 -10.46 -8.72
CA ARG A 14 -3.87 -10.20 -7.44
C ARG A 14 -5.36 -10.57 -7.50
N ASN A 15 -6.02 -10.27 -8.62
CA ASN A 15 -7.41 -10.70 -8.85
C ASN A 15 -7.52 -12.23 -8.86
N ARG A 16 -6.60 -12.92 -9.57
CA ARG A 16 -6.55 -14.38 -9.61
C ARG A 16 -6.31 -15.00 -8.23
N GLN A 17 -5.41 -14.41 -7.44
CA GLN A 17 -5.18 -14.82 -6.05
C GLN A 17 -6.47 -14.72 -5.21
N THR A 18 -7.22 -13.63 -5.36
CA THR A 18 -8.50 -13.43 -4.64
C THR A 18 -9.53 -14.48 -5.04
N GLU A 19 -9.67 -14.77 -6.33
CA GLU A 19 -10.57 -15.83 -6.83
C GLU A 19 -10.23 -17.20 -6.24
N LEU A 20 -8.95 -17.56 -6.20
CA LEU A 20 -8.51 -18.85 -5.67
C LEU A 20 -8.73 -18.96 -4.16
N VAL A 21 -8.52 -17.90 -3.38
CA VAL A 21 -8.84 -17.89 -1.94
C VAL A 21 -10.34 -18.09 -1.71
N LEU A 22 -11.19 -17.43 -2.51
CA LEU A 22 -12.65 -17.60 -2.45
C LEU A 22 -13.09 -19.02 -2.87
N ALA A 23 -12.43 -19.60 -3.86
CA ALA A 23 -12.67 -20.98 -4.29
C ALA A 23 -12.27 -21.98 -3.18
N LEU A 24 -11.12 -21.76 -2.53
CA LEU A 24 -10.61 -22.61 -1.46
C LEU A 24 -11.53 -22.60 -0.24
N ALA A 25 -12.17 -21.47 0.05
CA ALA A 25 -13.17 -21.35 1.12
C ALA A 25 -14.45 -22.17 0.87
N ASN A 26 -14.78 -22.47 -0.40
CA ASN A 26 -16.00 -23.19 -0.78
C ASN A 26 -15.73 -24.62 -1.29
N GLU A 27 -14.47 -25.00 -1.48
CA GLU A 27 -14.10 -26.31 -2.01
C GLU A 27 -13.94 -27.33 -0.89
N THR A 28 -14.45 -28.54 -1.10
CA THR A 28 -14.38 -29.64 -0.12
C THR A 28 -13.66 -30.85 -0.67
N ARG A 29 -13.33 -30.88 -1.97
CA ARG A 29 -12.58 -31.96 -2.59
C ARG A 29 -11.09 -31.77 -2.34
N THR A 30 -10.48 -32.72 -1.64
CA THR A 30 -9.05 -32.70 -1.29
C THR A 30 -8.15 -32.48 -2.51
N ASP A 31 -8.42 -33.14 -3.64
CA ASP A 31 -7.60 -33.00 -4.84
C ASP A 31 -7.63 -31.57 -5.41
N ARG A 32 -8.79 -30.89 -5.33
CA ARG A 32 -8.93 -29.51 -5.80
C ARG A 32 -8.36 -28.51 -4.81
N LEU A 33 -8.49 -28.77 -3.51
CA LEU A 33 -7.84 -27.98 -2.46
C LEU A 33 -6.33 -27.98 -2.64
N GLN A 34 -5.73 -29.13 -2.94
CA GLN A 34 -4.30 -29.22 -3.23
C GLN A 34 -3.93 -28.40 -4.47
N GLN A 35 -4.69 -28.56 -5.57
CA GLN A 35 -4.46 -27.79 -6.79
C GLN A 35 -4.54 -26.27 -6.56
N TYR A 36 -5.55 -25.80 -5.82
CA TYR A 36 -5.70 -24.38 -5.49
C TYR A 36 -4.59 -23.89 -4.56
N SER A 37 -4.13 -24.72 -3.62
CA SER A 37 -2.99 -24.40 -2.76
C SER A 37 -1.70 -24.25 -3.56
N ASP A 38 -1.41 -25.17 -4.47
CA ASP A 38 -0.22 -25.14 -5.31
C ASP A 38 -0.24 -23.92 -6.26
N GLU A 39 -1.41 -23.61 -6.86
CA GLU A 39 -1.59 -22.43 -7.71
C GLU A 39 -1.43 -21.12 -6.91
N LEU A 40 -1.94 -21.07 -5.67
CA LEU A 40 -1.77 -19.91 -4.78
C LEU A 40 -0.31 -19.70 -4.39
N GLU A 41 0.43 -20.76 -4.05
CA GLU A 41 1.84 -20.64 -3.70
C GLU A 41 2.65 -20.08 -4.88
N PHE A 42 2.38 -20.59 -6.09
CA PHE A 42 3.00 -20.08 -7.31
C PHE A 42 2.69 -18.59 -7.52
N LEU A 43 1.42 -18.20 -7.40
CA LEU A 43 1.00 -16.81 -7.61
C LEU A 43 1.61 -15.86 -6.58
N VAL A 44 1.68 -16.25 -5.30
CA VAL A 44 2.28 -15.43 -4.24
C VAL A 44 3.75 -15.16 -4.55
N LYS A 45 4.51 -16.20 -4.89
CA LYS A 45 5.93 -16.05 -5.28
C LYS A 45 6.08 -15.15 -6.49
N HIS A 46 5.28 -15.38 -7.53
CA HIS A 46 5.37 -14.61 -8.77
C HIS A 46 4.99 -13.13 -8.59
N ILE A 47 4.01 -12.86 -7.74
CA ILE A 47 3.62 -11.50 -7.36
C ILE A 47 4.76 -10.83 -6.59
N GLN A 48 5.33 -11.51 -5.60
CA GLN A 48 6.41 -10.96 -4.80
C GLN A 48 7.64 -10.62 -5.66
N GLU A 49 8.06 -11.53 -6.55
CA GLU A 49 9.15 -11.29 -7.50
C GLU A 49 8.90 -10.06 -8.39
N ARG A 50 7.66 -9.88 -8.85
CA ARG A 50 7.26 -8.71 -9.65
C ARG A 50 7.24 -7.42 -8.83
N GLU A 51 6.72 -7.46 -7.62
CA GLU A 51 6.69 -6.29 -6.72
C GLU A 51 8.12 -5.85 -6.34
N GLU A 52 9.02 -6.81 -6.08
CA GLU A 52 10.43 -6.54 -5.83
C GLU A 52 11.13 -5.98 -7.07
N ALA A 53 10.83 -6.51 -8.27
CA ALA A 53 11.36 -5.97 -9.52
C ALA A 53 10.83 -4.56 -9.84
N GLU A 54 9.55 -4.28 -9.58
CA GLU A 54 8.96 -2.94 -9.74
C GLU A 54 9.50 -1.98 -8.68
N ALA A 55 9.71 -2.42 -7.44
CA ALA A 55 10.30 -1.58 -6.38
C ALA A 55 11.79 -1.29 -6.63
N ALA A 56 12.55 -2.23 -7.21
CA ALA A 56 13.95 -2.05 -7.58
C ALA A 56 14.11 -1.24 -8.88
N GLY A 57 13.14 -1.33 -9.80
CA GLY A 57 13.10 -0.57 -11.04
C GLY A 57 12.45 0.81 -10.91
N ALA A 58 11.66 1.03 -9.86
CA ALA A 58 11.19 2.35 -9.49
C ALA A 58 12.41 3.20 -9.12
N PRO A 59 12.59 4.39 -9.73
CA PRO A 59 13.55 5.33 -9.18
C PRO A 59 13.17 5.53 -7.72
N ALA A 60 14.13 5.33 -6.81
CA ALA A 60 14.00 5.83 -5.45
C ALA A 60 13.39 7.23 -5.55
N PRO A 61 12.39 7.60 -4.72
CA PRO A 61 11.95 8.98 -4.68
C PRO A 61 13.22 9.79 -4.52
N SER A 62 13.54 10.58 -5.55
CA SER A 62 14.79 11.29 -5.64
C SER A 62 14.98 11.97 -4.31
N ALA A 63 15.95 11.50 -3.52
CA ALA A 63 16.55 12.32 -2.49
C ALA A 63 17.24 13.44 -3.24
N GLY A 64 16.44 14.39 -3.75
CA GLY A 64 16.92 15.62 -4.29
C GLY A 64 17.67 16.32 -3.17
N PRO A 65 18.83 16.92 -3.43
CA PRO A 65 19.45 17.82 -2.48
C PRO A 65 18.67 19.15 -2.52
N ASP A 66 17.40 19.14 -2.12
CA ASP A 66 16.62 20.35 -1.88
C ASP A 66 16.48 20.56 -0.38
N ARG A 67 17.64 20.82 0.23
CA ARG A 67 17.74 21.49 1.50
C ARG A 67 17.92 22.97 1.23
N GLU A 68 16.89 23.66 0.76
CA GLU A 68 16.61 25.02 1.23
C GLU A 68 15.15 25.44 0.95
N GLN A 69 14.41 25.57 2.04
CA GLN A 69 13.36 26.57 2.28
C GLN A 69 12.03 26.52 1.49
N ALA A 70 11.02 26.18 2.31
CA ALA A 70 9.72 26.83 2.43
C ALA A 70 8.59 26.31 1.53
N GLN A 71 7.75 25.45 2.10
CA GLN A 71 6.47 25.84 2.71
C GLN A 71 5.64 24.60 3.06
N GLY A 72 5.18 24.52 4.32
CA GLY A 72 3.93 23.81 4.63
C GLY A 72 4.05 22.58 5.53
N ALA A 73 3.87 22.83 6.83
CA ALA A 73 3.04 22.04 7.75
C ALA A 73 3.52 20.65 8.22
N GLY A 74 3.79 20.54 9.53
CA GLY A 74 3.69 19.26 10.23
C GLY A 74 4.39 19.18 11.58
N VAL A 75 3.70 19.63 12.64
CA VAL A 75 3.81 19.21 14.05
C VAL A 75 5.19 19.25 14.73
N GLU A 76 5.44 20.33 15.48
CA GLU A 76 6.45 20.33 16.55
C GLU A 76 5.84 19.67 17.81
N GLN A 77 6.36 18.51 18.18
CA GLN A 77 6.06 17.89 19.48
C GLN A 77 6.89 18.59 20.54
N ARG A 78 6.26 19.28 21.50
CA ARG A 78 6.99 19.82 22.65
C ARG A 78 7.41 18.68 23.58
N GLU A 79 8.50 18.90 24.30
CA GLU A 79 9.17 17.93 25.18
C GLU A 79 8.30 17.42 26.35
N ASP A 80 7.14 18.05 26.58
CA ASP A 80 6.06 17.61 27.48
C ASP A 80 5.07 16.61 26.85
N GLY A 81 5.28 16.19 25.60
CA GLY A 81 4.46 15.19 24.91
C GLY A 81 3.13 15.68 24.34
N VAL A 82 2.93 16.99 24.21
CA VAL A 82 1.71 17.57 23.61
C VAL A 82 1.95 17.84 22.12
N VAL A 83 1.14 17.18 21.27
CA VAL A 83 1.09 17.40 19.81
C VAL A 83 0.13 18.55 19.52
N ILE A 84 0.61 19.63 18.90
CA ILE A 84 -0.25 20.70 18.38
C ILE A 84 -0.36 20.50 16.88
N GLU A 85 -1.48 19.94 16.43
CA GLU A 85 -1.77 19.77 15.02
C GLU A 85 -2.22 21.10 14.39
N PRO A 86 -1.72 21.48 13.20
CA PRO A 86 -2.22 22.65 12.51
C PRO A 86 -3.60 22.32 11.93
N GLY A 87 -4.65 22.92 12.49
CA GLY A 87 -6.04 22.75 12.03
C GLY A 87 -7.00 22.17 13.07
N SER A 88 -6.60 21.99 14.33
CA SER A 88 -7.57 21.82 15.40
C SER A 88 -8.33 23.15 15.56
N ASP A 89 -9.62 23.13 15.28
CA ASP A 89 -10.65 24.15 15.53
C ASP A 89 -10.67 24.59 17.01
N LEU A 90 -9.60 25.23 17.49
CA LEU A 90 -9.50 25.86 18.80
C LEU A 90 -9.50 27.39 18.66
N GLU A 91 -10.15 27.91 17.62
CA GLU A 91 -10.55 29.33 17.51
C GLU A 91 -12.08 29.51 17.58
N ALA A 92 -12.82 28.51 18.07
CA ALA A 92 -14.27 28.63 18.27
C ALA A 92 -14.71 28.78 19.74
N ASP A 93 -13.80 28.72 20.73
CA ASP A 93 -14.18 28.73 22.15
C ASP A 93 -13.42 29.75 23.02
N VAL A 94 -12.93 30.85 22.43
CA VAL A 94 -12.38 32.00 23.19
C VAL A 94 -13.08 33.30 22.78
N ASP A 95 -14.41 33.27 22.71
CA ASP A 95 -15.23 34.50 22.64
C ASP A 95 -16.53 34.36 23.46
N ALA A 96 -16.53 33.51 24.49
CA ALA A 96 -17.67 33.36 25.41
C ALA A 96 -17.30 33.48 26.90
N ASP A 97 -16.11 33.96 27.24
CA ASP A 97 -15.81 34.34 28.63
C ASP A 97 -14.90 35.58 28.68
N GLY A 98 -15.50 36.75 28.91
CA GLY A 98 -14.71 37.96 29.20
C GLY A 98 -15.28 39.33 28.85
N ARG A 99 -16.56 39.62 29.12
CA ARG A 99 -17.05 40.83 29.83
C ARG A 99 -18.56 41.02 29.77
#